data_AF-Q39VL7-F1
#
_entry.id   AF-Q39VL7-F1
#
_cell.length_a   1.000
_cell.length_b   1.000
_cell.length_c   1.000
_cell.angle_alpha   90.00
_cell.angle_beta   90.00
_cell.angle_gamma   90.00
#
_symmetry.space_group_name_H-M   'P 1'
#
loop_
_entity.id
_entity.type
_entity.pdbx_description
1 polymer ?
#
loop_
_entity_poly.entity_id
_entity_poly.type
_entity_poly.pdbx_seq_one_letter_code
_entity_poly.pdbx_strand_id
1 'polypeptide(L)'
;MKKSLQDLQKIRGIGEVLAKRLVEAGHDTYEKLQALGEDGLRAVKGINPRAIGSILSQAAELVESKGKERARRVEELRSAALTLRGQVEEIARSVRDRFADEVQGQGGKKLEKQFTKIMTSFDRVEGKLEKRTKRAAKGLAKAEKRLAGLVDGTMKDVEKGVRRARKSLKRILA
;
A
#
# COMPACT_ATOMS: atom_id res chain seq x y z
N MET A 1 14.00 0.43 -17.62
CA MET A 1 14.51 1.50 -18.51
C MET A 1 13.40 2.36 -19.12
N LYS A 2 12.41 1.82 -19.87
CA LYS A 2 11.37 2.69 -20.50
C LYS A 2 10.59 3.59 -19.53
N LYS A 3 10.30 3.11 -18.31
CA LYS A 3 9.53 3.85 -17.32
C LYS A 3 10.30 5.01 -16.67
N SER A 4 11.60 4.84 -16.41
CA SER A 4 12.44 5.93 -15.89
C SER A 4 12.64 7.03 -16.93
N LEU A 5 12.79 6.66 -18.20
CA LEU A 5 12.83 7.62 -19.32
C LEU A 5 11.55 8.45 -19.42
N GLN A 6 10.39 7.79 -19.41
CA GLN A 6 9.09 8.48 -19.48
C GLN A 6 8.83 9.36 -18.25
N ASP A 7 9.30 8.95 -17.07
CA ASP A 7 9.17 9.78 -15.89
C ASP A 7 10.06 11.03 -16.00
N LEU A 8 11.33 10.91 -16.38
CA LEU A 8 12.21 12.07 -16.55
C LEU A 8 11.72 13.05 -17.63
N GLN A 9 11.11 12.54 -18.71
CA GLN A 9 10.53 13.35 -19.79
C GLN A 9 9.34 14.23 -19.36
N LYS A 10 8.74 13.99 -18.18
CA LYS A 10 7.68 14.87 -17.66
C LYS A 10 8.20 16.25 -17.27
N ILE A 11 9.51 16.38 -17.05
CA ILE A 11 10.14 17.65 -16.73
C ILE A 11 10.37 18.42 -18.03
N ARG A 12 9.83 19.64 -18.10
CA ARG A 12 10.04 20.53 -19.23
C ARG A 12 11.53 20.87 -19.34
N GLY A 13 12.14 20.58 -20.48
CA GLY A 13 13.57 20.73 -20.72
C GLY A 13 14.36 19.43 -20.73
N ILE A 14 13.76 18.30 -20.33
CA ILE A 14 14.36 16.96 -20.47
C ILE A 14 13.72 16.22 -21.65
N GLY A 15 14.40 16.23 -22.79
CA GLY A 15 14.03 15.42 -23.95
C GLY A 15 14.44 13.95 -23.83
N GLU A 16 14.04 13.11 -24.79
CA GLU A 16 14.34 11.67 -24.79
C GLU A 16 15.85 11.36 -24.71
N VAL A 17 16.67 12.13 -25.43
CA VAL A 17 18.14 11.95 -25.46
C VAL A 17 18.77 12.30 -24.11
N LEU A 18 18.31 13.38 -23.47
CA LEU A 18 18.77 13.78 -22.14
C LEU A 18 18.32 12.78 -21.07
N ALA A 19 17.08 12.30 -21.14
CA ALA A 19 16.58 11.27 -20.26
C ALA A 19 17.42 9.98 -20.35
N LYS A 20 17.82 9.56 -21.57
CA LYS A 20 18.72 8.40 -21.76
C LYS A 20 20.07 8.61 -21.08
N ARG A 21 20.71 9.76 -21.30
CA ARG A 21 22.00 10.10 -20.66
C ARG A 21 21.91 10.14 -19.14
N LEU A 22 20.83 10.68 -18.59
CA LEU A 22 20.61 10.72 -17.14
C LEU A 22 20.43 9.32 -16.56
N VAL A 23 19.68 8.44 -17.24
CA VAL A 23 19.52 7.03 -16.83
C VAL A 23 20.84 6.27 -16.95
N GLU A 24 21.63 6.50 -18.01
CA GLU A 24 22.96 5.89 -18.21
C GLU A 24 23.96 6.35 -17.14
N ALA A 25 23.87 7.61 -16.71
CA ALA A 25 24.63 8.16 -15.59
C ALA A 25 24.12 7.68 -14.21
N GLY A 26 23.07 6.85 -14.16
CA GLY A 26 22.52 6.30 -12.91
C GLY A 26 21.48 7.18 -12.21
N HIS A 27 21.15 8.34 -12.78
CA HIS A 27 20.12 9.28 -12.30
C HIS A 27 18.76 8.97 -12.91
N ASP A 28 18.22 7.80 -12.57
CA ASP A 28 16.98 7.27 -13.11
C ASP A 28 15.70 7.73 -12.38
N THR A 29 15.83 8.53 -11.32
CA THR A 29 14.72 9.06 -10.51
C THR A 29 14.86 10.56 -10.24
N TYR A 30 13.73 11.23 -9.97
CA TYR A 30 13.72 12.66 -9.60
C TYR A 30 14.50 12.96 -8.32
N GLU A 31 14.50 12.03 -7.35
CA GLU A 31 15.26 12.15 -6.10
C GLU A 31 16.77 12.16 -6.37
N LYS A 32 17.24 11.26 -7.24
CA LYS A 32 18.64 11.24 -7.66
C LYS A 32 19.02 12.45 -8.51
N LEU A 33 18.05 13.03 -9.23
CA LEU A 33 18.23 14.23 -10.01
C LEU A 33 18.36 15.48 -9.11
N GLN A 34 17.63 15.54 -8.00
CA GLN A 34 17.85 16.56 -6.98
C GLN A 34 19.18 16.40 -6.25
N ALA A 35 19.52 15.17 -5.87
CA ALA A 35 20.77 14.87 -5.16
C ALA A 35 22.01 15.21 -6.01
N LEU A 36 21.89 15.17 -7.34
CA LEU A 36 22.92 15.60 -8.28
C LEU A 36 23.19 17.11 -8.24
N GLY A 37 22.20 17.92 -7.82
CA GLY A 37 22.31 19.37 -7.70
C GLY A 37 22.53 20.09 -9.03
N GLU A 38 22.80 21.39 -8.96
CA GLU A 38 23.04 22.21 -10.16
C GLU A 38 24.35 21.84 -10.86
N ASP A 39 25.42 21.61 -10.08
CA ASP A 39 26.76 21.36 -10.63
C ASP A 39 26.84 20.04 -11.37
N GLY A 40 26.19 18.99 -10.85
CA GLY A 40 26.13 17.70 -11.52
C GLY A 40 25.26 17.72 -12.77
N LEU A 41 24.18 18.52 -12.79
CA LEU A 41 23.38 18.71 -14.01
C LEU A 41 24.13 19.53 -15.07
N ARG A 42 24.95 20.51 -14.68
CA ARG A 42 25.83 21.26 -15.61
C ARG A 42 26.86 20.35 -16.29
N ALA A 43 27.35 19.33 -15.57
CA ALA A 43 28.29 18.36 -16.12
C ALA A 43 27.66 17.40 -17.17
N VAL A 44 26.32 17.29 -17.21
CA VAL A 44 25.63 16.44 -18.19
C VAL A 44 25.61 17.12 -19.56
N LYS A 45 26.26 16.48 -20.53
CA LYS A 45 26.35 16.96 -21.91
C LYS A 45 24.96 17.21 -22.51
N GLY A 46 24.72 18.45 -22.94
CA GLY A 46 23.50 18.85 -23.67
C GLY A 46 22.38 19.44 -22.80
N ILE A 47 22.60 19.63 -21.49
CA ILE A 47 21.68 20.40 -20.64
C ILE A 47 21.86 21.90 -20.89
N ASN A 48 20.74 22.62 -20.97
CA ASN A 48 20.76 24.08 -21.02
C ASN A 48 20.98 24.63 -19.60
N PRO A 49 22.07 25.36 -19.31
CA PRO A 49 22.38 25.87 -17.97
C PRO A 49 21.27 26.75 -17.37
N ARG A 50 20.53 27.50 -18.22
CA ARG A 50 19.41 28.34 -17.77
C ARG A 50 18.18 27.54 -17.36
N ALA A 51 18.04 26.31 -17.86
CA ALA A 51 16.91 25.44 -17.56
C ALA A 51 17.13 24.62 -16.27
N ILE A 52 18.35 24.58 -15.72
CA ILE A 52 18.70 23.73 -14.57
C ILE A 52 17.86 24.06 -13.33
N GLY A 53 17.73 25.35 -12.99
CA GLY A 53 16.90 25.77 -11.85
C GLY A 53 15.44 25.37 -12.01
N SER A 54 14.89 25.49 -13.22
CA SER A 54 13.51 25.06 -13.51
C SER A 54 13.36 23.54 -13.47
N ILE A 55 14.35 22.79 -13.97
CA ILE A 55 14.38 21.33 -13.95
C ILE A 55 14.42 20.82 -12.51
N LEU A 56 15.27 21.39 -11.65
CA LEU A 56 15.36 21.03 -10.24
C LEU A 56 14.08 21.36 -9.48
N SER A 57 13.51 22.54 -9.73
CA SER A 57 12.23 22.95 -9.13
C SER A 57 11.10 22.01 -9.53
N GLN A 58 10.95 21.69 -10.82
CA GLN A 58 9.96 20.71 -11.29
C GLN A 58 10.23 19.30 -10.74
N ALA A 59 11.49 18.89 -10.61
CA ALA A 59 11.83 17.63 -9.96
C ALA A 59 11.42 17.64 -8.49
N ALA A 60 11.57 18.76 -7.78
CA ALA A 60 11.07 18.97 -6.41
C ALA A 60 9.57 18.81 -6.30
N GLU A 61 8.80 19.52 -7.12
CA GLU A 61 7.35 19.39 -7.15
C GLU A 61 6.90 17.96 -7.47
N LEU A 62 7.59 17.27 -8.39
CA LEU A 62 7.26 15.89 -8.75
C LEU A 62 7.60 14.88 -7.66
N VAL A 63 8.68 15.09 -6.90
CA VAL A 63 8.98 14.27 -5.71
C VAL A 63 7.95 14.52 -4.63
N GLU A 64 7.63 15.78 -4.36
CA GLU A 64 6.68 16.17 -3.32
C GLU A 64 5.27 15.65 -3.64
N SER A 65 4.80 15.84 -4.86
CA SER A 65 3.48 15.35 -5.31
C SER A 65 3.39 13.83 -5.27
N LYS A 66 4.43 13.10 -5.73
CA LYS A 66 4.49 11.63 -5.58
C LYS A 66 4.51 11.21 -4.11
N GLY A 67 5.20 11.96 -3.25
CA GLY A 67 5.21 11.77 -1.80
C GLY A 67 3.82 11.93 -1.19
N LYS A 68 3.13 13.03 -1.49
CA LYS A 68 1.75 13.31 -1.06
C LYS A 68 0.76 12.26 -1.56
N GLU A 69 0.85 11.86 -2.83
CA GLU A 69 -0.01 10.80 -3.38
C GLU A 69 0.23 9.46 -2.67
N ARG A 70 1.50 9.12 -2.39
CA ARG A 70 1.83 7.92 -1.63
C ARG A 70 1.29 7.99 -0.21
N ALA A 71 1.43 9.12 0.47
CA ALA A 71 0.91 9.32 1.81
C ALA A 71 -0.62 9.15 1.83
N ARG A 72 -1.34 9.83 0.92
CA ARG A 72 -2.79 9.69 0.76
C ARG A 72 -3.21 8.24 0.53
N ARG A 73 -2.54 7.52 -0.37
CA ARG A 73 -2.83 6.09 -0.60
C ARG A 73 -2.59 5.22 0.64
N VAL A 74 -1.56 5.53 1.44
CA VAL A 74 -1.30 4.80 2.69
C VAL A 74 -2.40 5.09 3.70
N GLU A 75 -2.86 6.33 3.79
CA GLU A 75 -3.96 6.74 4.66
C GLU A 75 -5.29 6.09 4.26
N GLU A 76 -5.62 6.05 2.97
CA GLU A 76 -6.77 5.31 2.44
C GLU A 76 -6.71 3.81 2.77
N LEU A 77 -5.50 3.21 2.75
CA LEU A 77 -5.32 1.82 3.16
C LEU A 77 -5.44 1.61 4.66
N ARG A 78 -5.01 2.59 5.47
CA ARG A 78 -5.19 2.58 6.92
C ARG A 78 -6.67 2.67 7.27
N SER A 79 -7.41 3.60 6.66
CA SER A 79 -8.86 3.72 6.89
C SER A 79 -9.60 2.44 6.47
N ALA A 80 -9.27 1.86 5.31
CA ALA A 80 -9.83 0.58 4.89
C ALA A 80 -9.53 -0.57 5.87
N ALA A 81 -8.31 -0.62 6.43
CA ALA A 81 -7.95 -1.61 7.44
C ALA A 81 -8.76 -1.42 8.74
N LEU A 82 -8.97 -0.19 9.18
CA LEU A 82 -9.79 0.14 10.35
C LEU A 82 -11.27 -0.24 10.13
N THR A 83 -11.84 0.06 8.97
CA THR A 83 -13.21 -0.36 8.63
C THR A 83 -13.36 -1.88 8.67
N LEU A 84 -12.39 -2.61 8.09
CA LEU A 84 -12.40 -4.07 8.12
C LEU A 84 -12.23 -4.64 9.53
N ARG A 85 -11.43 -3.98 10.36
CA ARG A 85 -11.29 -4.34 11.78
C ARG A 85 -12.62 -4.20 12.52
N GLY A 86 -13.33 -3.09 12.30
CA GLY A 86 -14.69 -2.88 12.81
C GLY A 86 -15.67 -3.98 12.37
N GLN A 87 -15.68 -4.33 11.08
CA GLN A 87 -16.51 -5.43 10.57
C GLN A 87 -16.19 -6.77 11.23
N VAL A 88 -14.91 -7.08 11.48
CA VAL A 88 -14.53 -8.32 12.19
C VAL A 88 -15.03 -8.31 13.63
N GLU A 89 -14.94 -7.18 14.32
CA GLU A 89 -15.45 -7.04 15.68
C GLU A 89 -16.97 -7.15 15.74
N GLU A 90 -17.68 -6.57 14.78
CA GLU A 90 -19.12 -6.69 14.62
C GLU A 90 -19.55 -8.15 14.38
N ILE A 91 -18.87 -8.84 13.45
CA ILE A 91 -19.09 -10.28 13.24
C ILE A 91 -18.81 -11.06 14.53
N ALA A 92 -17.76 -10.73 15.27
CA ALA A 92 -17.43 -11.40 16.53
C ALA A 92 -18.45 -11.16 17.65
N ARG A 93 -19.10 -9.99 17.69
CA ARG A 93 -20.23 -9.71 18.61
C ARG A 93 -21.46 -10.49 18.17
N SER A 94 -21.84 -10.35 16.90
CA SER A 94 -22.97 -11.05 16.30
C SER A 94 -22.90 -12.58 16.45
N VAL A 95 -21.69 -13.16 16.39
CA VAL A 95 -21.47 -14.58 16.68
C VAL A 95 -21.71 -14.91 18.15
N ARG A 96 -21.22 -14.09 19.07
CA ARG A 96 -21.43 -14.30 20.51
C ARG A 96 -22.90 -14.22 20.89
N ASP A 97 -23.64 -13.31 20.27
CA ASP A 97 -25.05 -13.11 20.56
C ASP A 97 -25.93 -14.22 19.98
N ARG A 98 -25.68 -14.66 18.73
CA ARG A 98 -26.52 -15.66 18.05
C ARG A 98 -26.16 -17.10 18.35
N PHE A 99 -24.91 -17.36 18.70
CA PHE A 99 -24.40 -18.70 18.94
C PHE A 99 -23.93 -18.87 20.39
N ALA A 100 -24.56 -18.17 21.34
CA ALA A 100 -24.14 -18.14 22.76
C ALA A 100 -23.88 -19.55 23.34
N ASP A 101 -24.76 -20.51 23.05
CA ASP A 101 -24.63 -21.90 23.51
C ASP A 101 -23.51 -22.68 22.78
N GLU A 102 -23.35 -22.49 21.47
CA GLU A 102 -22.31 -23.14 20.67
C GLU A 102 -20.91 -22.55 20.94
N VAL A 103 -20.85 -21.28 21.36
CA VAL A 103 -19.61 -20.56 21.67
C VAL A 103 -18.95 -21.10 22.95
N GLN A 104 -19.73 -21.67 23.88
CA GLN A 104 -19.18 -22.35 25.06
C GLN A 104 -18.45 -23.67 24.72
N GLY A 105 -18.75 -24.25 23.55
CA GLY A 105 -18.14 -25.47 23.05
C GLY A 105 -16.73 -25.29 22.44
N GLN A 106 -16.13 -26.40 22.00
CA GLN A 106 -14.84 -26.37 21.30
C GLN A 106 -14.87 -25.57 19.99
N GLY A 107 -16.04 -25.48 19.33
CA GLY A 107 -16.25 -24.68 18.12
C GLY A 107 -16.04 -23.19 18.37
N GLY A 108 -16.64 -22.66 19.44
CA GLY A 108 -16.47 -21.27 19.88
C GLY A 108 -15.04 -20.90 20.17
N LYS A 109 -14.35 -21.71 20.99
CA LYS A 109 -12.93 -21.48 21.32
C LYS A 109 -12.03 -21.43 20.09
N LYS A 110 -12.31 -22.26 19.06
CA LYS A 110 -11.57 -22.24 17.79
C LYS A 110 -11.83 -20.94 17.02
N LEU A 111 -13.07 -20.48 17.00
CA LEU A 111 -13.50 -19.27 16.32
C LEU A 111 -12.95 -18.01 16.98
N GLU A 112 -13.02 -17.90 18.31
CA GLU A 112 -12.36 -16.83 19.08
C GLU A 112 -10.86 -16.76 18.77
N LYS A 113 -10.19 -17.92 18.76
CA LYS A 113 -8.78 -18.00 18.36
C LYS A 113 -8.55 -17.54 16.91
N GLN A 114 -9.52 -17.68 16.00
CA GLN A 114 -9.42 -17.09 14.66
C GLN A 114 -9.56 -15.58 14.70
N PHE A 115 -10.51 -15.04 15.49
CA PHE A 115 -10.69 -13.60 15.69
C PHE A 115 -9.41 -12.95 16.24
N THR A 116 -8.83 -13.47 17.32
CA THR A 116 -7.55 -12.94 17.85
C THR A 116 -6.44 -13.00 16.80
N LYS A 117 -6.39 -14.09 16.00
CA LYS A 117 -5.37 -14.25 14.95
C LYS A 117 -5.55 -13.32 13.76
N ILE A 118 -6.78 -12.93 13.41
CA ILE A 118 -7.01 -11.96 12.33
C ILE A 118 -6.72 -10.54 12.82
N MET A 119 -7.10 -10.19 14.06
CA MET A 119 -6.78 -8.90 14.67
C MET A 119 -5.26 -8.66 14.73
N THR A 120 -4.50 -9.64 15.24
CA THR A 120 -3.02 -9.59 15.20
C THR A 120 -2.44 -9.56 13.78
N SER A 121 -3.18 -10.02 12.76
CA SER A 121 -2.75 -9.88 11.37
C SER A 121 -2.98 -8.47 10.83
N PHE A 122 -4.02 -7.76 11.28
CA PHE A 122 -4.24 -6.35 10.94
C PHE A 122 -3.13 -5.45 11.51
N ASP A 123 -2.78 -5.60 12.79
CA ASP A 123 -1.70 -4.81 13.42
C ASP A 123 -0.37 -4.96 12.65
N ARG A 124 -0.06 -6.19 12.21
CA ARG A 124 1.13 -6.46 11.39
C ARG A 124 1.06 -5.85 9.99
N VAL A 125 -0.14 -5.78 9.41
CA VAL A 125 -0.36 -5.20 8.08
C VAL A 125 -0.20 -3.69 8.14
N GLU A 126 -0.76 -3.03 9.16
CA GLU A 126 -0.63 -1.59 9.42
C GLU A 126 0.84 -1.16 9.44
N GLY A 127 1.69 -1.89 10.18
CA GLY A 127 3.14 -1.64 10.21
C GLY A 127 3.88 -1.85 8.88
N LYS A 128 3.26 -2.46 7.86
CA LYS A 128 3.86 -2.69 6.52
C LYS A 128 3.18 -1.91 5.39
N LEU A 129 2.15 -1.11 5.66
CA LEU A 129 1.37 -0.41 4.62
C LEU A 129 2.24 0.52 3.76
N GLU A 130 3.17 1.25 4.38
CA GLU A 130 4.04 2.21 3.69
C GLU A 130 4.97 1.56 2.66
N LYS A 131 5.48 0.36 2.96
CA LYS A 131 6.42 -0.36 2.11
C LYS A 131 5.73 -1.23 1.06
N ARG A 132 4.49 -1.65 1.31
CA ARG A 132 3.79 -2.67 0.52
C ARG A 132 2.41 -2.23 0.03
N THR A 133 2.21 -0.94 -0.23
CA THR A 133 0.94 -0.31 -0.65
C THR A 133 0.13 -1.13 -1.66
N LYS A 134 0.74 -1.56 -2.79
CA LYS A 134 0.04 -2.35 -3.81
C LYS A 134 -0.40 -3.74 -3.34
N ARG A 135 0.44 -4.43 -2.57
CA ARG A 135 0.09 -5.75 -2.01
C ARG A 135 -0.96 -5.60 -0.92
N ALA A 136 -0.83 -4.57 -0.09
CA ALA A 136 -1.78 -4.23 0.94
C ALA A 136 -3.18 -3.96 0.36
N ALA A 137 -3.28 -3.09 -0.66
CA ALA A 137 -4.54 -2.81 -1.36
C ALA A 137 -5.24 -4.10 -1.84
N LYS A 138 -4.50 -4.96 -2.55
CA LYS A 138 -5.05 -6.24 -3.05
C LYS A 138 -5.42 -7.21 -1.91
N GLY A 139 -4.64 -7.23 -0.84
CA GLY A 139 -4.86 -8.13 0.29
C GLY A 139 -6.06 -7.71 1.13
N LEU A 140 -6.21 -6.40 1.41
CA LEU A 140 -7.34 -5.82 2.13
C LEU A 140 -8.64 -6.00 1.34
N ALA A 141 -8.67 -5.66 0.05
CA ALA A 141 -9.84 -5.88 -0.80
C ALA A 141 -10.24 -7.38 -0.88
N LYS A 142 -9.27 -8.30 -0.80
CA LYS A 142 -9.55 -9.74 -0.72
C LYS A 142 -10.00 -10.18 0.67
N ALA A 143 -9.64 -9.47 1.74
CA ALA A 143 -10.13 -9.76 3.08
C ALA A 143 -11.57 -9.29 3.21
N GLU A 144 -11.87 -8.08 2.76
CA GLU A 144 -13.22 -7.49 2.68
C GLU A 144 -14.21 -8.42 1.99
N LYS A 145 -13.91 -8.85 0.76
CA LYS A 145 -14.76 -9.79 0.01
C LYS A 145 -15.00 -11.13 0.73
N ARG A 146 -14.16 -11.50 1.70
CA ARG A 146 -14.28 -12.75 2.45
C ARG A 146 -15.03 -12.57 3.77
N LEU A 147 -15.14 -11.34 4.25
CA LEU A 147 -15.89 -10.95 5.44
C LEU A 147 -17.30 -10.49 5.09
N ALA A 148 -17.50 -9.97 3.87
CA ALA A 148 -18.81 -9.58 3.35
C ALA A 148 -19.82 -10.73 3.46
N GLY A 149 -20.98 -10.45 4.05
CA GLY A 149 -22.09 -11.40 4.20
C GLY A 149 -21.88 -12.49 5.25
N LEU A 150 -20.78 -12.46 6.02
CA LEU A 150 -20.60 -13.42 7.12
C LEU A 150 -21.52 -13.13 8.31
N VAL A 151 -22.06 -11.91 8.40
CA VAL A 151 -23.00 -11.54 9.46
C VAL A 151 -24.26 -12.41 9.41
N ASP A 152 -24.70 -12.92 8.26
CA ASP A 152 -25.91 -13.75 8.19
C ASP A 152 -25.61 -15.27 8.09
N GLY A 153 -24.34 -15.65 8.16
CA GLY A 153 -23.90 -17.03 7.96
C GLY A 153 -23.94 -17.91 9.22
N THR A 154 -23.77 -19.21 9.02
CA THR A 154 -23.61 -20.17 10.13
C THR A 154 -22.25 -20.01 10.82
N MET A 155 -22.13 -20.46 12.07
CA MET A 155 -20.85 -20.42 12.82
C MET A 155 -19.67 -21.00 12.01
N LYS A 156 -19.91 -22.09 11.27
CA LYS A 156 -18.90 -22.75 10.43
C LYS A 156 -18.49 -21.91 9.22
N ASP A 157 -19.43 -21.17 8.64
CA ASP A 157 -19.16 -20.27 7.53
C ASP A 157 -18.39 -19.04 7.99
N VAL A 158 -18.72 -18.51 9.17
CA VAL A 158 -17.95 -17.44 9.81
C VAL A 158 -16.52 -17.90 10.07
N GLU A 159 -16.31 -19.08 10.66
CA GLU A 159 -14.96 -19.62 10.90
C GLU A 159 -14.14 -19.73 9.62
N LYS A 160 -14.73 -20.28 8.55
CA LYS A 160 -14.08 -20.40 7.24
C LYS A 160 -13.79 -19.04 6.62
N GLY A 161 -14.73 -18.10 6.69
CA GLY A 161 -14.63 -16.75 6.16
C GLY A 161 -13.50 -15.97 6.83
N VAL A 162 -13.50 -15.91 8.17
CA VAL A 162 -12.45 -15.27 8.98
C VAL A 162 -11.09 -15.92 8.71
N ARG A 163 -11.02 -17.26 8.63
CA ARG A 163 -9.77 -17.96 8.29
C ARG A 163 -9.24 -17.59 6.90
N ARG A 164 -10.13 -17.44 5.91
CA ARG A 164 -9.78 -17.03 4.53
C ARG A 164 -9.33 -15.57 4.48
N ALA A 165 -10.04 -14.67 5.15
CA ALA A 165 -9.66 -13.27 5.28
C ALA A 165 -8.27 -13.12 5.90
N ARG A 166 -8.00 -13.84 7.00
CA ARG A 166 -6.66 -13.89 7.62
C ARG A 166 -5.58 -14.37 6.64
N LYS A 167 -5.85 -15.40 5.83
CA LYS A 167 -4.89 -15.88 4.82
C LYS A 167 -4.57 -14.78 3.78
N SER A 168 -5.57 -13.99 3.38
CA SER A 168 -5.35 -12.84 2.49
C SER A 168 -4.44 -11.78 3.12
N LEU A 169 -4.65 -11.46 4.41
CA LEU A 169 -3.79 -10.52 5.14
C LEU A 169 -2.35 -11.04 5.29
N LYS A 170 -2.16 -12.33 5.60
CA LYS A 170 -0.82 -12.93 5.67
C LYS A 170 -0.03 -12.83 4.36
N ARG A 171 -0.70 -12.85 3.20
CA ARG A 171 -0.04 -12.67 1.89
C ARG A 171 0.51 -11.25 1.68
N ILE A 172 0.03 -10.26 2.43
CA ILE A 172 0.61 -8.91 2.43
C ILE A 172 1.97 -8.93 3.13
N LEU A 173 2.10 -9.77 4.16
CA LEU A 173 3.29 -9.87 5.02
C LEU A 173 4.41 -10.73 4.44
N ALA A 174 4.08 -11.64 3.51
CA ALA A 174 5.00 -12.45 2.70
C ALA A 174 5.62 -11.59 1.59
#